data_AF-A0A9W8I3F4-F1
#
_entry.id   AF-A0A9W8I3F4-F1
#
_cell.length_a   1.000
_cell.length_b   1.000
_cell.length_c   1.000
_cell.angle_alpha   90.00
_cell.angle_beta   90.00
_cell.angle_gamma   90.00
#
_symmetry.space_group_name_H-M   'P 1'
#
loop_
_entity.id
_entity.type
_entity.pdbx_description
1 polymer ?
#
loop_
_entity_poly.entity_id
_entity_poly.type
_entity_poly.pdbx_seq_one_letter_code
_entity_poly.pdbx_strand_id
1 'polypeptide(L)'
;MARYSATPANEAKSARCRGAQLRVHFKNTVETANAIKGRKLLNAVAYLKDVQAHKQCVPFRRFHRGIGRTAQATAFKATKGRWPEKSAKYLLDLLQNVQANAEAKGLNPEELVIKHILVNAAKKQRRRTYRAHG
;
A
#
# COMPACT_ATOMS: atom_id res chain seq x y z
N MET A 1 -8.17 -15.00 16.85
CA MET A 1 -7.57 -14.92 15.51
C MET A 1 -8.14 -13.74 14.73
N ALA A 2 -7.33 -12.96 14.04
CA ALA A 2 -7.80 -11.81 13.26
C ALA A 2 -8.56 -12.28 12.00
N ARG A 3 -9.83 -11.87 11.85
CA ARG A 3 -10.63 -12.17 10.65
C ARG A 3 -10.22 -11.27 9.47
N TYR A 4 -10.07 -11.87 8.30
CA TYR A 4 -9.86 -11.17 7.02
C TYR A 4 -11.19 -11.02 6.29
N SER A 5 -11.36 -9.95 5.54
CA SER A 5 -12.59 -9.72 4.74
C SER A 5 -12.65 -10.60 3.49
N ALA A 6 -11.52 -11.06 2.99
CA ALA A 6 -11.41 -11.91 1.81
C ALA A 6 -10.70 -13.21 2.19
N THR A 7 -11.29 -14.32 1.77
CA THR A 7 -10.71 -15.66 1.86
C THR A 7 -10.06 -16.02 0.53
N PRO A 8 -8.83 -16.55 0.51
CA PRO A 8 -8.26 -17.07 -0.71
C PRO A 8 -9.00 -18.35 -1.13
N ALA A 9 -9.08 -18.61 -2.44
CA ALA A 9 -9.69 -19.83 -2.95
C ALA A 9 -8.94 -21.09 -2.50
N ASN A 10 -7.61 -20.99 -2.32
CA ASN A 10 -6.78 -22.08 -1.79
C ASN A 10 -5.84 -21.51 -0.71
N GLU A 11 -6.06 -21.91 0.54
CA GLU A 11 -5.26 -21.43 1.69
C GLU A 11 -3.83 -21.98 1.71
N ALA A 12 -3.61 -23.18 1.16
CA ALA A 12 -2.29 -23.79 1.06
C ALA A 12 -1.40 -23.03 0.07
N LYS A 13 -1.97 -22.56 -1.03
CA LYS A 13 -1.28 -21.77 -2.08
C LYS A 13 -1.30 -20.26 -1.83
N SER A 14 -1.63 -19.81 -0.62
CA SER A 14 -1.77 -18.39 -0.31
C SER A 14 -1.08 -18.00 1.00
N ALA A 15 -0.38 -16.87 0.97
CA ALA A 15 0.16 -16.21 2.17
C ALA A 15 -0.67 -14.97 2.52
N ARG A 16 -0.78 -14.65 3.83
CA ARG A 16 -1.53 -13.50 4.34
C ARG A 16 -0.66 -12.76 5.36
N CYS A 17 -0.73 -11.44 5.36
CA CYS A 17 -0.19 -10.61 6.44
C CYS A 17 -1.22 -9.53 6.84
N ARG A 18 -1.01 -8.91 7.99
CA ARG A 18 -1.82 -7.78 8.45
C ARG A 18 -1.00 -6.87 9.36
N GLY A 19 -1.15 -5.56 9.17
CA GLY A 19 -0.79 -4.54 10.16
C GLY A 19 -2.05 -3.90 10.75
N ALA A 20 -2.04 -3.55 12.03
CA ALA A 20 -3.14 -2.87 12.71
C ALA A 20 -2.63 -1.58 13.37
N GLN A 21 -3.50 -0.56 13.43
CA GLN A 21 -3.21 0.73 14.10
C GLN A 21 -1.90 1.41 13.62
N LEU A 22 -1.57 1.24 12.33
CA LEU A 22 -0.37 1.82 11.74
C LEU A 22 -0.44 3.35 11.70
N ARG A 23 0.66 4.02 12.07
CA ARG A 23 0.75 5.48 12.11
C ARG A 23 1.12 6.07 10.76
N VAL A 24 0.26 5.86 9.77
CA VAL A 24 0.39 6.34 8.39
C VAL A 24 -0.84 7.15 7.97
N HIS A 25 -0.70 7.98 6.93
CA HIS A 25 -1.83 8.72 6.39
C HIS A 25 -2.76 7.75 5.64
N PHE A 26 -4.00 7.62 6.10
CA PHE A 26 -4.97 6.67 5.56
C PHE A 26 -5.16 6.83 4.05
N LYS A 27 -5.44 8.05 3.56
CA LYS A 27 -5.75 8.30 2.15
C LYS A 27 -4.56 7.98 1.24
N ASN A 28 -3.34 8.31 1.66
CA ASN A 28 -2.14 8.01 0.87
C ASN A 28 -1.93 6.50 0.77
N THR A 29 -2.15 5.81 1.89
CA THR A 29 -1.97 4.36 1.99
C THR A 29 -2.99 3.61 1.11
N VAL A 30 -4.23 4.11 1.01
CA VAL A 30 -5.25 3.56 0.11
C VAL A 30 -4.80 3.65 -1.35
N GLU A 31 -4.32 4.81 -1.79
CA GLU A 31 -3.89 5.02 -3.19
C GLU A 31 -2.64 4.17 -3.52
N THR A 32 -1.65 4.11 -2.61
CA THR A 32 -0.48 3.23 -2.78
C THR A 32 -0.85 1.77 -2.83
N ALA A 33 -1.77 1.33 -1.97
CA ALA A 33 -2.22 -0.06 -1.93
C ALA A 33 -2.94 -0.44 -3.23
N ASN A 34 -3.77 0.46 -3.76
CA ASN A 34 -4.44 0.26 -5.04
C ASN A 34 -3.46 0.20 -6.22
N ALA A 35 -2.34 0.91 -6.17
CA ALA A 35 -1.32 0.89 -7.23
C ALA A 35 -0.55 -0.44 -7.32
N ILE A 36 -0.42 -1.17 -6.21
CA ILE A 36 0.25 -2.48 -6.15
C ILE A 36 -0.70 -3.68 -6.28
N LYS A 37 -2.01 -3.45 -6.18
CA LYS A 37 -3.01 -4.52 -6.32
C LYS A 37 -2.91 -5.16 -7.71
N GLY A 38 -2.82 -6.49 -7.76
CA GLY A 38 -2.74 -7.26 -8.99
C GLY A 38 -1.32 -7.40 -9.58
N ARG A 39 -0.30 -6.79 -8.96
CA ARG A 39 1.09 -6.97 -9.38
C ARG A 39 1.69 -8.27 -8.83
N LYS A 40 2.71 -8.80 -9.51
CA LYS A 40 3.63 -9.78 -8.92
C LYS A 40 4.32 -9.19 -7.68
N LEU A 41 4.62 -10.03 -6.70
CA LEU A 41 5.19 -9.61 -5.41
C LEU A 41 6.50 -8.83 -5.60
N LEU A 42 7.44 -9.39 -6.36
CA LEU A 42 8.74 -8.74 -6.61
C LEU A 42 8.60 -7.41 -7.38
N ASN A 43 7.70 -7.36 -8.36
CA ASN A 43 7.42 -6.13 -9.10
C ASN A 43 6.79 -5.05 -8.22
N ALA A 44 5.97 -5.43 -7.24
CA ALA A 44 5.41 -4.50 -6.27
C ALA A 44 6.49 -3.95 -5.32
N VAL A 45 7.42 -4.80 -4.88
CA VAL A 45 8.58 -4.38 -4.06
C VAL A 45 9.46 -3.39 -4.83
N ALA A 46 9.83 -3.71 -6.07
CA ALA A 46 10.61 -2.81 -6.92
C ALA A 46 9.90 -1.47 -7.13
N TYR A 47 8.60 -1.49 -7.46
CA TYR A 47 7.80 -0.28 -7.62
C TYR A 47 7.79 0.59 -6.37
N LEU A 48 7.59 0.01 -5.18
CA LEU A 48 7.55 0.80 -3.94
C LEU A 48 8.92 1.40 -3.58
N LYS A 49 10.03 0.72 -3.91
CA LYS A 49 11.38 1.28 -3.80
C LYS A 49 11.58 2.46 -4.76
N ASP A 50 11.09 2.36 -5.99
CA ASP A 50 11.11 3.47 -6.96
C ASP A 50 10.25 4.66 -6.51
N VAL A 51 9.14 4.41 -5.83
CA VAL A 51 8.32 5.46 -5.21
C VAL A 51 9.10 6.18 -4.10
N GLN A 52 9.85 5.47 -3.27
CA GLN A 52 10.73 6.08 -2.26
C GLN A 52 11.86 6.88 -2.89
N ALA A 53 12.39 6.43 -4.03
CA ALA A 53 13.43 7.14 -4.78
C ALA A 53 12.89 8.24 -5.72
N HIS A 54 11.58 8.53 -5.67
CA HIS A 54 10.90 9.52 -6.54
C HIS A 54 10.99 9.25 -8.06
N LYS A 55 11.38 8.04 -8.46
CA LYS A 55 11.49 7.62 -9.86
C LYS A 55 10.14 7.31 -10.48
N GLN A 56 9.22 6.75 -9.70
CA GLN A 56 7.85 6.47 -10.14
C GLN A 56 6.84 7.03 -9.15
N CYS A 57 5.77 7.64 -9.65
CA CYS A 57 4.73 8.22 -8.80
C CYS A 57 3.64 7.19 -8.47
N VAL A 58 2.91 7.47 -7.39
CA VAL A 58 1.65 6.80 -7.07
C VAL A 58 0.51 7.60 -7.67
N PRO A 59 -0.33 7.00 -8.54
CA PRO A 59 -1.50 7.69 -9.08
C PRO A 59 -2.55 7.87 -7.99
N PHE A 60 -3.04 9.08 -7.79
CA PHE A 60 -4.14 9.36 -6.86
C PHE A 60 -5.45 9.45 -7.64
N ARG A 61 -6.38 8.52 -7.39
CA ARG A 61 -7.66 8.42 -8.11
C ARG A 61 -8.87 8.77 -7.28
N ARG A 62 -8.97 8.31 -6.02
CA ARG A 62 -10.12 8.59 -5.15
C ARG A 62 -9.89 9.85 -4.33
N PHE A 63 -8.72 10.00 -3.74
CA PHE A 63 -8.38 11.11 -2.85
C PHE A 63 -7.50 12.16 -3.54
N HIS A 64 -7.99 12.73 -4.65
CA HIS A 64 -7.17 13.52 -5.59
C HIS A 64 -7.47 15.03 -5.64
N ARG A 65 -8.32 15.55 -4.74
CA ARG A 65 -8.61 16.99 -4.63
C ARG A 65 -7.39 17.72 -4.04
N GLY A 66 -6.95 18.79 -4.71
CA GLY A 66 -5.74 19.55 -4.30
C GLY A 66 -4.40 18.83 -4.55
N ILE A 67 -4.38 17.77 -5.36
CA ILE A 67 -3.15 17.08 -5.74
C ILE A 67 -2.61 17.64 -7.06
N GLY A 68 -1.30 17.93 -7.07
CA GLY A 68 -0.57 18.40 -8.23
C GLY A 68 -0.48 17.35 -9.35
N ARG A 69 -0.22 17.82 -10.56
CA ARG A 69 0.00 16.97 -11.74
C ARG A 69 1.47 16.56 -11.83
N THR A 70 1.73 15.41 -12.43
CA THR A 70 3.09 14.91 -12.67
C THR A 70 3.10 14.10 -13.97
N ALA A 71 4.17 14.24 -14.76
CA ALA A 71 4.34 13.49 -16.01
C ALA A 71 4.43 11.98 -15.79
N GLN A 72 4.93 11.53 -14.63
CA GLN A 72 5.02 10.12 -14.27
C GLN A 72 3.63 9.46 -14.14
N ALA A 73 2.58 10.25 -13.86
CA ALA A 73 1.22 9.72 -13.70
C ALA A 73 0.64 9.21 -15.03
N THR A 74 1.16 9.67 -16.17
CA THR A 74 0.72 9.27 -17.53
C THR A 74 0.84 7.76 -17.73
N ALA A 75 1.90 7.12 -17.19
CA ALA A 75 2.08 5.67 -17.23
C ALA A 75 0.90 4.89 -16.59
N PHE A 76 0.17 5.55 -15.68
CA PHE A 76 -0.98 4.98 -14.99
C PHE A 76 -2.33 5.44 -15.56
N LYS A 77 -2.33 6.07 -16.75
CA LYS A 77 -3.51 6.72 -17.35
C LYS A 77 -4.16 7.71 -16.38
N ALA A 78 -3.34 8.41 -15.60
CA ALA A 78 -3.75 9.41 -14.62
C ALA A 78 -2.98 10.71 -14.85
N THR A 79 -3.53 11.83 -14.38
CA THR A 79 -2.87 13.13 -14.48
C THR A 79 -2.23 13.58 -13.17
N LYS A 80 -2.69 13.01 -12.05
CA LYS A 80 -2.33 13.41 -10.68
C LYS A 80 -1.61 12.27 -9.97
N GLY A 81 -0.50 12.59 -9.32
CA GLY A 81 0.29 11.63 -8.57
C GLY A 81 1.14 12.30 -7.49
N ARG A 82 1.59 11.50 -6.52
CA ARG A 82 2.55 11.91 -5.48
C ARG A 82 3.46 10.74 -5.12
N TRP A 83 4.45 11.01 -4.28
CA TRP A 83 5.36 10.01 -3.72
C TRP A 83 5.19 9.92 -2.19
N PRO A 84 4.20 9.16 -1.71
CA PRO A 84 3.98 9.00 -0.27
C PRO A 84 4.99 8.02 0.36
N GLU A 85 6.21 8.49 0.60
CA GLU A 85 7.33 7.70 1.14
C GLU A 85 6.96 6.87 2.38
N LYS A 86 6.28 7.50 3.35
CA LYS A 86 5.89 6.82 4.59
C LYS A 86 4.94 5.65 4.31
N SER A 87 3.95 5.83 3.45
CA SER A 87 3.04 4.75 3.08
C SER A 87 3.75 3.64 2.31
N ALA A 88 4.67 3.99 1.41
CA ALA A 88 5.48 3.03 0.67
C ALA A 88 6.36 2.19 1.59
N LYS A 89 7.00 2.80 2.60
CA LYS A 89 7.83 2.10 3.59
C LYS A 89 7.04 1.02 4.33
N TYR A 90 5.89 1.38 4.92
CA TYR A 90 5.08 0.41 5.65
C TYR A 90 4.51 -0.71 4.76
N LEU A 91 4.21 -0.41 3.49
CA LEU A 91 3.79 -1.44 2.55
C LEU A 91 4.94 -2.38 2.18
N LEU A 92 6.17 -1.89 2.05
CA LEU A 92 7.35 -2.74 1.85
C LEU A 92 7.55 -3.70 3.01
N ASP A 93 7.47 -3.20 4.25
CA ASP A 93 7.59 -4.04 5.45
C ASP A 93 6.53 -5.15 5.47
N LEU A 94 5.29 -4.82 5.06
CA LEU A 94 4.21 -5.81 4.94
C LEU A 94 4.47 -6.83 3.82
N LEU A 95 5.00 -6.42 2.67
CA LEU A 95 5.32 -7.35 1.57
C LEU A 95 6.47 -8.29 1.94
N GLN A 96 7.50 -7.80 2.64
CA GLN A 96 8.58 -8.64 3.16
C GLN A 96 8.04 -9.70 4.14
N ASN A 97 7.10 -9.31 4.99
CA ASN A 97 6.44 -10.26 5.90
C ASN A 97 5.61 -11.31 5.11
N VAL A 98 4.87 -10.92 4.07
CA VAL A 98 4.16 -11.88 3.20
C VAL A 98 5.14 -12.83 2.52
N GLN A 99 6.28 -12.32 2.05
CA GLN A 99 7.32 -13.12 1.42
C GLN A 99 7.83 -14.21 2.39
N ALA A 100 8.24 -13.81 3.60
CA ALA A 100 8.69 -14.75 4.62
C ALA A 100 7.63 -15.80 4.98
N ASN A 101 6.36 -15.40 5.07
CA ASN A 101 5.25 -16.33 5.32
C ASN A 101 4.99 -17.28 4.14
N ALA A 102 5.30 -16.87 2.91
CA ALA A 102 5.14 -17.72 1.74
C ALA A 102 6.29 -18.73 1.63
N GLU A 103 7.52 -18.30 1.92
CA GLU A 103 8.71 -19.16 1.99
C GLU A 103 8.56 -20.22 3.08
N ALA A 104 8.04 -19.84 4.26
CA ALA A 104 7.72 -20.79 5.33
C ALA A 104 6.66 -21.83 4.94
N LYS A 105 5.84 -21.53 3.92
CA LYS A 105 4.86 -22.47 3.34
C LYS A 105 5.41 -23.26 2.13
N GLY A 106 6.67 -23.05 1.76
CA GLY A 106 7.28 -23.67 0.57
C GLY A 106 6.74 -23.14 -0.76
N LEU A 107 6.17 -21.93 -0.78
CA LEU A 107 5.68 -21.29 -2.01
C LEU A 107 6.80 -20.49 -2.69
N ASN A 108 6.87 -20.55 -4.02
CA ASN A 108 7.83 -19.76 -4.79
C ASN A 108 7.45 -18.26 -4.80
N PRO A 109 8.25 -17.34 -4.24
CA PRO A 109 7.93 -15.91 -4.17
C PRO A 109 7.85 -15.22 -5.52
N GLU A 110 8.49 -15.76 -6.56
CA GLU A 110 8.51 -15.16 -7.92
C GLU A 110 7.16 -15.28 -8.63
N GLU A 111 6.39 -16.31 -8.29
CA GLU A 111 5.08 -16.60 -8.87
C GLU A 111 3.93 -15.94 -8.11
N LEU A 112 4.21 -15.38 -6.92
CA LEU A 112 3.18 -14.78 -6.08
C LEU A 112 2.63 -13.48 -6.67
N VAL A 113 1.31 -13.35 -6.63
CA VAL A 113 0.57 -12.17 -7.08
C VAL A 113 -0.26 -11.61 -5.93
N ILE A 114 -0.25 -10.28 -5.78
CA ILE A 114 -1.06 -9.59 -4.78
C ILE A 114 -2.53 -9.58 -5.24
N LYS A 115 -3.30 -10.58 -4.83
CA LYS A 115 -4.71 -10.71 -5.23
C LYS A 115 -5.62 -9.71 -4.51
N HIS A 116 -5.46 -9.59 -3.19
CA HIS A 116 -6.31 -8.77 -2.35
C HIS A 116 -5.46 -7.92 -1.39
N ILE A 117 -5.77 -6.63 -1.36
CA ILE A 117 -5.21 -5.68 -0.41
C ILE A 117 -6.32 -4.77 0.07
N LEU A 118 -6.37 -4.53 1.38
CA LEU A 118 -7.39 -3.70 2.01
C LEU A 118 -6.73 -2.76 3.02
N VAL A 119 -7.16 -1.51 3.00
CA VAL A 119 -6.74 -0.48 3.96
C VAL A 119 -7.98 0.05 4.65
N ASN A 120 -8.04 -0.13 5.97
CA ASN A 120 -9.14 0.34 6.82
C ASN A 120 -8.71 1.56 7.64
N ALA A 121 -9.67 2.43 7.96
CA ALA A 121 -9.43 3.55 8.85
C ALA A 121 -9.30 3.05 10.31
N ALA A 122 -8.18 3.39 10.95
CA ALA A 122 -7.98 3.12 12.38
C ALA A 122 -8.61 4.22 13.25
N LYS A 123 -8.74 3.96 14.57
CA LYS A 123 -9.17 4.96 15.55
C LYS A 123 -8.27 6.20 15.48
N LYS A 124 -8.87 7.38 15.35
CA LYS A 124 -8.13 8.65 15.30
C LYS A 124 -7.50 8.95 16.67
N GLN A 125 -6.22 9.32 16.66
CA GLN A 125 -5.55 9.88 17.83
C GLN A 125 -5.92 11.36 17.97
N ARG A 126 -6.08 11.83 19.21
CA ARG A 126 -6.43 13.23 19.50
C ARG A 126 -5.18 14.04 19.82
N ARG A 127 -5.11 15.25 19.27
CA ARG A 127 -4.12 16.31 19.56
C ARG A 127 -4.86 17.65 19.52
N ARG A 128 -4.29 18.68 20.11
CA ARG A 128 -4.87 20.04 20.11
C ARG A 128 -4.04 20.97 19.23
N THR A 129 -4.69 21.98 18.66
CA THR A 129 -4.06 23.08 17.92
C THR A 129 -4.83 24.34 18.30
N TYR A 130 -4.17 25.30 18.93
CA TYR A 130 -4.76 26.59 19.29
C TYR A 130 -5.00 27.44 18.03
N ARG A 131 -6.06 28.24 18.02
CA ARG A 131 -6.44 29.08 16.87
C ARG A 131 -6.56 30.54 17.31
N ALA A 132 -6.76 31.41 16.32
CA ALA A 132 -6.94 32.83 16.58
C ALA A 132 -8.19 33.04 17.46
N HIS A 133 -8.10 34.00 18.39
CA HIS A 133 -9.15 34.35 19.34
C HIS A 133 -9.45 33.30 20.45
N GLY A 134 -8.50 32.41 20.75
CA GLY A 134 -8.62 31.40 21.82
C GLY A 134 -9.14 30.06 21.31
#